data_AF-A1B357-F1
#
_entry.id   AF-A1B357-F1
#
_cell.length_a   1.000
_cell.length_b   1.000
_cell.length_c   1.000
_cell.angle_alpha   90.00
_cell.angle_beta   90.00
_cell.angle_gamma   90.00
#
_symmetry.space_group_name_H-M   'P 1'
#
loop_
_entity.id
_entity.type
_entity.pdbx_description
1 polymer ?
#
loop_
_entity_poly.entity_id
_entity_poly.type
_entity_poly.pdbx_seq_one_letter_code
_entity_poly.pdbx_strand_id
1 'polypeptide(L)' 'MTIPAPEIQTVTSWKVACDGDEARGLGHPRVWLAIPRDTGWVECGYCDKRFVIDREHAHDDH' A
#
# COMPACT_ATOMS: atom_id res chain seq x y z
N MET A 1 -6.93 8.09 -22.29
CA MET A 1 -5.56 7.66 -21.95
C MET A 1 -5.65 6.47 -21.00
N THR A 2 -5.01 5.35 -21.32
CA THR A 2 -4.92 4.17 -20.44
C THR A 2 -3.94 4.44 -19.32
N ILE A 3 -4.47 4.68 -18.12
CA ILE A 3 -3.69 4.79 -16.89
C ILE A 3 -2.93 3.46 -16.71
N PRO A 4 -1.61 3.46 -16.46
CA PRO A 4 -0.92 2.22 -16.14
C PRO A 4 -1.60 1.57 -14.93
N ALA A 5 -1.69 0.23 -14.93
CA ALA A 5 -2.28 -0.47 -13.81
C ALA A 5 -1.55 -0.09 -12.51
N PRO A 6 -2.27 0.15 -11.41
CA PRO A 6 -1.66 0.47 -10.13
C PRO A 6 -0.71 -0.65 -9.73
N GLU A 7 0.45 -0.30 -9.17
CA GLU A 7 1.39 -1.31 -8.69
C GLU A 7 0.80 -1.95 -7.42
N ILE A 8 0.46 -3.24 -7.51
CA ILE A 8 -0.12 -3.98 -6.40
C ILE A 8 1.01 -4.57 -5.56
N GLN A 9 1.01 -4.26 -4.27
CA GLN A 9 1.93 -4.82 -3.28
C GLN A 9 1.15 -5.55 -2.20
N THR A 10 1.41 -6.85 -2.06
CA THR A 10 0.83 -7.64 -0.98
C THR A 10 1.63 -7.42 0.30
N VAL A 11 0.94 -7.12 1.40
CA VAL A 11 1.53 -6.87 2.71
C VAL A 11 0.91 -7.79 3.75
N THR A 12 1.62 -8.05 4.84
CA THR A 12 1.14 -8.89 5.95
C THR A 12 0.84 -8.09 7.22
N SER A 13 0.81 -6.75 7.13
CA SER A 13 0.51 -5.88 8.26
C SER A 13 -0.60 -4.90 7.91
N TRP A 14 -1.52 -4.70 8.85
CA TRP A 14 -2.64 -3.77 8.72
C TRP A 14 -2.20 -2.31 8.64
N LYS A 15 -0.96 -2.00 9.05
CA LYS A 15 -0.36 -0.69 8.93
C LYS A 15 0.86 -0.78 8.01
N VAL A 16 0.83 -0.02 6.92
CA VAL A 16 1.86 -0.01 5.89
C VAL A 16 2.59 1.31 5.89
N ALA A 17 3.91 1.28 5.90
CA ALA A 17 4.73 2.44 5.60
C ALA A 17 5.01 2.47 4.10
N CYS A 18 4.49 3.49 3.42
CA CYS A 18 4.83 3.76 2.03
C CYS A 18 5.90 4.85 2.01
N ASP A 19 7.12 4.51 1.58
CA ASP A 19 8.26 5.43 1.44
C ASP A 19 8.29 6.14 0.07
N GLY A 20 7.25 5.93 -0.75
CA GLY A 20 7.21 6.40 -2.13
C GLY A 20 8.04 5.54 -3.08
N ASP A 21 8.06 5.94 -4.35
CA ASP A 21 8.84 5.26 -5.38
C ASP A 21 9.99 6.17 -5.84
N GLU A 22 11.16 5.99 -5.23
CA GLU A 22 12.37 6.72 -5.58
C GLU A 22 12.80 6.48 -7.04
N ALA A 23 12.46 5.31 -7.59
CA ALA A 23 12.80 4.93 -8.96
C ALA A 23 11.96 5.67 -10.02
N ARG A 24 10.78 6.20 -9.68
CA ARG A 24 9.90 6.94 -10.60
C ARG A 24 9.95 8.46 -10.42
N GLY A 25 10.70 8.98 -9.44
CA GLY A 25 10.77 10.42 -9.15
C GLY A 25 9.49 11.01 -8.54
N LEU A 26 8.53 10.16 -8.17
CA LEU A 26 7.29 10.48 -7.45
C LEU A 26 7.44 10.15 -5.95
N GLY A 27 8.65 10.35 -5.43
CA GLY A 27 9.01 10.08 -4.05
C GLY A 27 8.33 11.07 -3.11
N HIS A 28 7.26 10.64 -2.46
CA HIS A 28 6.66 11.35 -1.34
C HIS A 28 7.39 10.94 -0.05
N PRO A 29 7.38 11.79 1.01
CA PRO A 29 7.90 11.38 2.30
C PRO A 29 7.18 10.14 2.83
N ARG A 30 7.82 9.37 3.71
CA ARG A 30 7.21 8.21 4.37
C ARG A 30 5.84 8.56 4.94
N VAL A 31 4.80 7.92 4.41
CA VAL A 31 3.44 8.00 4.94
C VAL A 31 3.03 6.65 5.52
N TRP A 32 2.20 6.69 6.54
CA TRP A 32 1.63 5.50 7.16
C TRP A 32 0.18 5.37 6.71
N LEU A 33 -0.11 4.29 6.01
CA LEU A 33 -1.44 3.96 5.51
C LEU A 33 -1.98 2.80 6.34
N ALA A 34 -3.22 2.92 6.82
CA ALA A 34 -3.90 1.85 7.51
C ALA A 34 -4.84 1.14 6.52
N ILE A 35 -4.71 -0.19 6.43
CA ILE A 35 -5.59 -1.01 5.60
C ILE A 35 -6.89 -1.25 6.38
N PRO A 36 -8.05 -0.81 5.86
CA PRO A 36 -9.34 -1.12 6.47
C PRO A 36 -9.60 -2.63 6.43
N ARG A 37 -10.02 -3.21 7.56
CA ARG A 37 -10.32 -4.66 7.66
C ARG A 37 -11.48 -5.09 6.75
N ASP A 38 -12.43 -4.18 6.53
CA ASP A 38 -13.58 -4.39 5.67
C ASP A 38 -13.15 -4.62 4.21
N THR A 39 -12.43 -3.64 3.63
CA THR A 39 -11.97 -3.69 2.24
C THR A 39 -10.79 -4.63 2.02
N GLY A 40 -9.85 -4.70 2.98
CA GLY A 40 -8.62 -5.50 2.86
C GLY A 40 -7.54 -4.90 1.96
N TRP A 41 -7.67 -3.65 1.53
CA TRP A 41 -6.62 -2.96 0.79
C TRP A 41 -6.69 -1.44 0.98
N VAL A 42 -5.57 -0.76 0.70
CA VAL A 42 -5.46 0.71 0.72
C VAL A 42 -4.59 1.18 -0.45
N GLU A 43 -4.90 2.34 -1.01
CA GLU A 43 -4.12 2.93 -2.10
C GLU A 43 -3.37 4.18 -1.61
N CYS A 44 -2.11 4.31 -2.05
CA CYS A 44 -1.35 5.52 -1.82
C CYS A 44 -1.65 6.53 -2.94
N GLY A 45 -2.31 7.65 -2.61
CA GLY A 45 -2.67 8.69 -3.57
C GLY A 45 -1.50 9.48 -4.18
N TYR A 46 -0.25 9.16 -3.82
CA TYR A 46 0.95 9.82 -4.35
C TYR A 46 1.69 8.97 -5.38
N CYS A 47 1.93 7.69 -5.07
CA CYS A 47 2.67 6.77 -5.92
C CYS A 47 1.78 5.74 -6.64
N ASP A 48 0.45 5.82 -6.47
CA ASP A 48 -0.54 4.92 -7.06
C ASP A 48 -0.34 3.44 -6.70
N LYS A 49 0.41 3.16 -5.63
CA LYS A 49 0.60 1.80 -5.13
C LYS A 49 -0.64 1.35 -4.37
N ARG A 50 -1.14 0.15 -4.68
CA ARG A 50 -2.22 -0.50 -3.96
C ARG A 50 -1.64 -1.56 -3.03
N PHE A 51 -1.80 -1.35 -1.74
CA PHE A 51 -1.38 -2.31 -0.72
C PHE A 51 -2.55 -3.22 -0.36
N VAL A 52 -2.39 -4.52 -0.58
CA VAL A 52 -3.41 -5.53 -0.30
C VAL A 52 -2.95 -6.36 0.90
N ILE A 53 -3.81 -6.48 1.92
CA ILE A 53 -3.49 -7.30 3.09
C ILE A 53 -3.65 -8.78 2.74
N ASP A 54 -2.59 -9.54 2.96
CA ASP A 54 -2.65 -10.98 2.95
C ASP A 54 -3.28 -11.45 4.27
N ARG A 55 -4.58 -11.72 4.26
CA ARG A 55 -5.32 -12.10 5.47
C ARG A 55 -4.87 -13.44 6.06
N GLU A 56 -4.24 -14.29 5.25
CA GLU A 56 -3.79 -15.63 5.65
C GLU A 56 -2.48 -15.56 6.46
N HIS A 57 -1.62 -14.60 6.14
CA HIS A 57 -0.32 -14.37 6.78
C HIS A 57 -0.28 -13.05 7.55
N ALA A 58 -1.40 -12.34 7.68
CA ALA A 58 -1.47 -11.08 8.40
C ALA A 58 -1.20 -11.30 9.89
N HIS A 59 -0.12 -10.71 10.40
CA HIS A 59 0.15 -10.74 11.83
C HIS A 59 -0.62 -9.59 12.48
N ASP A 60 -1.69 -9.92 13.20
CA ASP A 60 -2.33 -9.03 14.16
C ASP A 60 -1.50 -9.10 15.43
N ASP A 61 -0.61 -8.11 15.63
CA ASP A 61 0.10 -7.90 16.89
C ASP A 61 -0.97 -7.54 17.94
N HIS A 62 -1.48 -8.55 18.63
CA HIS A 62 -2.44 -8.44 19.72
C HIS A 62 -1.70 -8.21 21.04
#